data_AF-A0A1F7RNX7-F1
#
_entry.id   AF-A0A1F7RNX7-F1
#
_cell.length_a   1.000
_cell.length_b   1.000
_cell.length_c   1.000
_cell.angle_alpha   90.00
_cell.angle_beta   90.00
_cell.angle_gamma   90.00
#
_symmetry.space_group_name_H-M   'P 1'
#
loop_
_entity.id
_entity.type
_entity.pdbx_description
1 polymer ?
#
loop_
_entity_poly.entity_id
_entity_poly.type
_entity_poly.pdbx_seq_one_letter_code
_entity_poly.pdbx_strand_id
1 'polypeptide(L)'
;MKSDLASLRSAIELYYQQHSYIYPGQKKYTDGTDTTTAQEREDSFIKQLTLYSKNDGRTSASLDLTNYPFGPYLKQGIPSNILAISPSGTEKGVLVGTETTALTAEASPTKGWRASCKTGLVIANYSTYETW
;
A
#
# COMPACT_ATOMS: atom_id res chain seq x y z
N MET A 1 -13.96 9.18 1.86
CA MET A 1 -12.60 9.56 2.28
C MET A 1 -12.19 9.02 3.65
N LYS A 2 -12.84 9.40 4.77
CA LYS A 2 -12.48 8.82 6.10
C LYS A 2 -12.68 7.29 6.14
N SER A 3 -13.73 6.80 5.48
CA SER A 3 -13.98 5.35 5.35
C SER A 3 -12.89 4.66 4.54
N ASP A 4 -12.45 5.25 3.42
CA ASP A 4 -11.45 4.66 2.53
C ASP A 4 -10.08 4.55 3.19
N LEU A 5 -9.68 5.59 3.94
CA LEU A 5 -8.44 5.58 4.71
C LEU A 5 -8.50 4.57 5.87
N ALA A 6 -9.65 4.45 6.54
CA ALA A 6 -9.85 3.44 7.58
C ALA A 6 -9.75 2.03 7.00
N SER A 7 -10.37 1.76 5.85
CA SER A 7 -10.27 0.47 5.16
C SER A 7 -8.84 0.13 4.76
N LEU A 8 -8.07 1.10 4.23
CA LEU A 8 -6.65 0.92 3.91
C LEU A 8 -5.83 0.57 5.16
N ARG A 9 -6.01 1.30 6.26
CA ARG A 9 -5.31 1.03 7.52
C ARG A 9 -5.64 -0.36 8.06
N SER A 10 -6.91 -0.73 8.11
CA SER A 10 -7.32 -2.07 8.55
C SER A 10 -6.73 -3.18 7.67
N ALA A 11 -6.66 -2.98 6.36
CA ALA A 11 -6.05 -3.95 5.44
C ALA A 11 -4.53 -4.09 5.66
N ILE A 12 -3.81 -2.97 5.85
CA ILE A 12 -2.36 -2.96 6.12
C ILE A 12 -2.05 -3.67 7.44
N GLU A 13 -2.81 -3.39 8.50
CA GLU A 13 -2.62 -4.03 9.80
C GLU A 13 -2.88 -5.53 9.73
N LEU A 14 -3.96 -5.95 9.03
CA LEU A 14 -4.24 -7.37 8.87
C LEU A 14 -3.15 -8.10 8.06
N TYR A 15 -2.62 -7.45 7.00
CA TYR A 15 -1.48 -7.98 6.26
C TYR A 15 -0.27 -8.18 7.18
N TYR A 16 0.07 -7.16 7.97
CA TYR A 16 1.21 -7.17 8.89
C TYR A 16 1.16 -8.33 9.88
N GLN A 17 -0.02 -8.61 10.45
CA GLN A 17 -0.21 -9.73 11.38
C GLN A 17 -0.01 -11.09 10.69
N GLN A 18 -0.39 -11.22 9.41
CA GLN A 18 -0.31 -12.49 8.67
C GLN A 18 1.07 -12.73 8.03
N HIS A 19 1.90 -11.69 7.88
CA HIS A 19 3.19 -11.73 7.17
C HIS A 19 4.37 -11.52 8.11
N SER A 20 4.32 -12.15 9.29
CA SER A 20 5.43 -12.13 10.26
C SER A 20 5.87 -10.71 10.66
N TYR A 21 4.91 -9.80 10.87
CA TYR A 21 5.17 -8.42 11.26
C TYR A 21 5.97 -7.64 10.21
N ILE A 22 5.72 -7.93 8.93
CA ILE A 22 6.28 -7.20 7.80
C ILE A 22 5.15 -6.45 7.11
N TYR A 23 5.31 -5.14 6.96
CA TYR A 23 4.35 -4.31 6.25
C TYR A 23 4.38 -4.56 4.74
N PRO A 24 3.25 -4.33 4.05
CA PRO A 24 3.18 -4.47 2.61
C PRO A 24 4.16 -3.52 1.93
N GLY A 25 4.70 -3.95 0.80
CA GLY A 25 5.71 -3.22 0.03
C GLY A 25 7.14 -3.39 0.52
N GLN A 26 7.40 -4.04 1.66
CA GLN A 26 8.79 -4.27 2.12
C GLN A 26 9.45 -5.46 1.42
N LYS A 27 8.67 -6.51 1.14
CA LYS A 27 9.10 -7.68 0.36
C LYS A 27 8.51 -7.63 -1.03
N LYS A 28 9.27 -8.09 -2.02
CA LYS A 28 8.83 -8.20 -3.41
C LYS A 28 7.73 -9.23 -3.54
N TYR A 29 6.65 -8.86 -4.21
CA TYR A 29 5.52 -9.77 -4.48
C TYR A 29 5.87 -10.96 -5.39
N THR A 30 7.02 -10.94 -6.07
CA THR A 30 7.48 -11.96 -7.02
C THR A 30 8.27 -13.08 -6.34
N ASP A 31 9.25 -12.72 -5.52
CA ASP A 31 10.24 -13.66 -4.98
C ASP A 31 10.38 -13.62 -3.45
N GLY A 32 9.72 -12.66 -2.76
CA GLY A 32 9.79 -12.52 -1.30
C GLY A 32 11.09 -11.91 -0.77
N THR A 33 11.98 -11.41 -1.64
CA THR A 33 13.18 -10.68 -1.24
C THR A 33 12.86 -9.24 -0.86
N ASP A 34 13.79 -8.50 -0.24
CA ASP A 34 13.55 -7.09 0.07
C ASP A 34 13.46 -6.23 -1.21
N THR A 35 12.51 -5.31 -1.23
CA THR A 35 12.41 -4.29 -2.29
C THR A 35 13.58 -3.30 -2.19
N THR A 36 14.18 -2.92 -3.32
CA THR A 36 15.29 -1.97 -3.34
C THR A 36 14.89 -0.63 -3.97
N THR A 37 13.94 -0.64 -4.90
CA THR A 37 13.46 0.58 -5.59
C THR A 37 12.09 1.03 -5.11
N ALA A 38 11.75 2.31 -5.34
CA ALA A 38 10.41 2.83 -5.05
C ALA A 38 9.33 2.09 -5.84
N GLN A 39 9.55 1.89 -7.14
CA GLN A 39 8.62 1.18 -8.00
C GLN A 39 8.31 -0.24 -7.50
N GLU A 40 9.34 -0.99 -7.08
CA GLU A 40 9.14 -2.33 -6.51
C GLU A 40 8.30 -2.30 -5.23
N ARG A 41 8.47 -1.27 -4.39
CA ARG A 41 7.65 -1.09 -3.18
C ARG A 41 6.20 -0.80 -3.53
N GLU A 42 5.96 0.10 -4.47
CA GLU A 42 4.61 0.44 -4.94
C GLU A 42 3.89 -0.78 -5.52
N ASP A 43 4.55 -1.48 -6.45
CA ASP A 43 3.98 -2.68 -7.09
C ASP A 43 3.71 -3.79 -6.08
N SER A 44 4.64 -4.00 -5.15
CA SER A 44 4.48 -5.02 -4.12
C SER A 44 3.38 -4.67 -3.14
N PHE A 45 3.30 -3.42 -2.68
CA PHE A 45 2.26 -2.95 -1.78
C PHE A 45 0.87 -3.13 -2.38
N ILE A 46 0.67 -2.71 -3.63
CA ILE A 46 -0.61 -2.84 -4.31
C ILE A 46 -0.96 -4.33 -4.44
N LYS A 47 -0.07 -5.14 -5.00
CA LYS A 47 -0.35 -6.56 -5.25
C LYS A 47 -0.59 -7.34 -3.97
N GLN A 48 0.17 -7.08 -2.90
CA GLN A 48 0.00 -7.73 -1.60
C GLN A 48 -1.33 -7.41 -0.93
N LEU A 49 -1.90 -6.22 -1.17
CA LEU A 49 -3.21 -5.87 -0.63
C LEU A 49 -4.37 -6.33 -1.52
N THR A 50 -4.16 -6.46 -2.84
CA THR A 50 -5.23 -6.76 -3.80
C THR A 50 -5.26 -8.21 -4.30
N LEU A 51 -4.20 -8.99 -4.10
CA LEU A 51 -4.09 -10.38 -4.52
C LEU A 51 -3.98 -11.33 -3.33
N TYR A 52 -4.02 -12.63 -3.60
CA TYR A 52 -3.70 -13.64 -2.60
C TYR A 52 -2.21 -13.63 -2.32
N SER A 53 -1.82 -13.85 -1.08
CA SER A 53 -0.41 -13.87 -0.69
C SER A 53 -0.08 -15.02 0.25
N LYS A 54 1.21 -15.25 0.43
CA LYS A 54 1.77 -16.21 1.37
C LYS A 54 2.67 -15.50 2.37
N ASN A 55 3.10 -16.22 3.41
CA ASN A 55 3.85 -15.67 4.54
C ASN A 55 5.03 -14.73 4.19
N ASP A 56 5.73 -14.95 3.09
CA ASP A 56 6.86 -14.12 2.63
C ASP A 56 6.48 -12.92 1.75
N GLY A 57 5.19 -12.70 1.52
CA GLY A 57 4.65 -11.59 0.75
C GLY A 57 4.57 -11.85 -0.75
N ARG A 58 4.93 -13.05 -1.23
CA ARG A 58 4.68 -13.42 -2.64
C ARG A 58 3.20 -13.52 -2.92
N THR A 59 2.80 -13.12 -4.12
CA THR A 59 1.39 -13.04 -4.49
C THR A 59 0.99 -13.97 -5.62
N SER A 60 -0.28 -14.37 -5.64
CA SER A 60 -0.90 -15.13 -6.70
C SER A 60 -2.22 -14.48 -7.11
N ALA A 61 -2.48 -14.46 -8.42
CA ALA A 61 -3.76 -13.99 -8.96
C ALA A 61 -4.89 -15.01 -8.74
N SER A 62 -4.55 -16.29 -8.53
CA SER A 62 -5.51 -17.37 -8.29
C SER A 62 -5.50 -17.80 -6.83
N LEU A 63 -6.68 -18.13 -6.31
CA LEU A 63 -6.82 -18.70 -4.98
C LEU A 63 -6.12 -20.06 -4.93
N ASP A 64 -5.13 -20.18 -4.06
CA ASP A 64 -4.45 -21.43 -3.73
C ASP A 64 -4.26 -21.45 -2.21
N LEU A 65 -5.17 -22.13 -1.50
CA LEU A 65 -5.17 -22.18 -0.04
C LEU A 65 -3.95 -22.90 0.54
N THR A 66 -3.22 -23.67 -0.26
CA THR A 66 -2.02 -24.39 0.19
C THR A 66 -0.80 -23.49 0.11
N ASN A 67 -0.63 -22.75 -0.99
CA ASN A 67 0.57 -21.94 -1.20
C ASN A 67 0.39 -20.44 -0.93
N TYR A 68 -0.82 -19.90 -1.10
CA TYR A 68 -1.19 -18.48 -0.99
C TYR A 68 -2.50 -18.30 -0.17
N PRO A 69 -2.51 -18.66 1.13
CA PRO A 69 -3.72 -18.71 1.94
C PRO A 69 -4.26 -17.34 2.37
N PHE A 70 -3.49 -16.26 2.21
CA PHE A 70 -3.83 -14.94 2.76
C PHE A 70 -4.42 -14.00 1.71
N GLY A 71 -5.19 -13.01 2.14
CA GLY A 71 -5.81 -12.01 1.27
C GLY A 71 -6.88 -12.57 0.31
N PRO A 72 -7.28 -11.79 -0.73
CA PRO A 72 -6.99 -10.37 -0.89
C PRO A 72 -7.68 -9.53 0.18
N TYR A 73 -6.99 -8.52 0.67
CA TYR A 73 -7.47 -7.64 1.75
C TYR A 73 -8.39 -6.55 1.20
N LEU A 74 -8.15 -6.12 -0.04
CA LEU A 74 -8.93 -5.11 -0.76
C LEU A 74 -9.50 -5.70 -2.04
N LYS A 75 -10.70 -6.28 -1.94
CA LYS A 75 -11.38 -6.95 -3.07
C LYS A 75 -11.70 -6.03 -4.25
N GLN A 76 -11.85 -4.73 -3.99
CA GLN A 76 -12.17 -3.72 -5.02
C GLN A 76 -10.93 -2.94 -5.49
N GLY A 77 -9.73 -3.37 -5.08
CA GLY A 77 -8.49 -2.65 -5.32
C GLY A 77 -8.26 -1.52 -4.32
N ILE A 78 -7.20 -0.74 -4.56
CA ILE A 78 -6.91 0.46 -3.76
C ILE A 78 -8.04 1.48 -3.93
N PRO A 79 -8.64 2.00 -2.84
CA PRO A 79 -9.64 3.05 -2.92
C PRO A 79 -9.11 4.29 -3.64
N SER A 80 -9.93 4.93 -4.48
CA SER A 80 -9.56 6.20 -5.12
C SER A 80 -9.49 7.33 -4.10
N ASN A 81 -8.44 8.15 -4.17
CA ASN A 81 -8.38 9.43 -3.48
C ASN A 81 -8.49 10.58 -4.49
N ILE A 82 -9.66 11.23 -4.57
CA ILE A 82 -9.90 12.35 -5.50
C ILE A 82 -9.16 13.64 -5.07
N LEU A 83 -8.58 13.71 -3.86
CA LEU A 83 -7.70 14.82 -3.46
C LEU A 83 -6.31 14.74 -4.11
N ALA A 84 -6.01 13.68 -4.85
CA ALA A 84 -4.70 13.40 -5.44
C ALA A 84 -4.30 14.28 -6.63
N ILE A 85 -5.15 15.20 -7.08
CA ILE A 85 -5.09 15.60 -8.49
C ILE A 85 -4.12 16.76 -8.70
N SER A 86 -2.88 16.42 -9.08
CA SER A 86 -2.30 17.06 -10.27
C SER A 86 -2.99 16.50 -11.52
N PRO A 87 -3.10 17.24 -12.64
CA PRO A 87 -3.86 16.82 -13.83
C PRO A 87 -3.44 15.48 -14.46
N SER A 88 -2.29 14.94 -14.07
CA SER A 88 -1.69 13.68 -14.55
C SER A 88 -1.57 12.59 -13.48
N GLY A 89 -2.17 12.78 -12.30
CA GLY A 89 -2.03 11.87 -11.16
C GLY A 89 -2.88 10.59 -11.26
N THR A 90 -2.46 9.53 -10.57
CA THR A 90 -3.23 8.29 -10.40
C THR A 90 -3.94 8.29 -9.03
N GLU A 91 -5.26 8.46 -9.01
CA GLU A 91 -6.06 8.53 -7.77
C GLU A 91 -5.96 7.28 -6.89
N LYS A 92 -5.78 6.10 -7.52
CA LYS A 92 -5.59 4.81 -6.84
C LYS A 92 -4.12 4.47 -6.57
N GLY A 93 -3.21 5.35 -7.00
CA GLY A 93 -1.78 5.17 -6.83
C GLY A 93 -1.36 5.34 -5.38
N VAL A 94 -0.39 4.54 -4.94
CA VAL A 94 0.23 4.64 -3.62
C VAL A 94 1.72 4.86 -3.82
N LEU A 95 2.26 5.96 -3.32
CA LEU A 95 3.70 6.16 -3.18
C LEU A 95 4.16 5.46 -1.90
N VAL A 96 5.10 4.52 -2.02
CA VAL A 96 5.57 3.71 -0.89
C VAL A 96 7.03 4.03 -0.58
N GLY A 97 7.22 4.71 0.55
CA GLY A 97 8.53 5.07 1.08
C GLY A 97 9.01 4.13 2.18
N THR A 98 10.20 4.44 2.70
CA THR A 98 10.88 3.69 3.76
C THR A 98 11.02 4.51 5.05
N GLU A 99 10.22 5.55 5.21
CA GLU A 99 10.27 6.44 6.36
C GLU A 99 9.91 5.67 7.63
N THR A 100 10.73 5.80 8.66
CA THR A 100 10.52 5.16 9.97
C THR A 100 9.77 6.07 10.95
N THR A 101 9.43 7.28 10.52
CA THR A 101 8.81 8.33 11.34
C THR A 101 7.53 8.84 10.65
N ALA A 102 7.14 10.09 10.93
CA ALA A 102 5.94 10.69 10.36
C ALA A 102 6.00 10.76 8.82
N LEU A 103 4.89 10.42 8.17
CA LEU A 103 4.71 10.64 6.74
C LEU A 103 4.27 12.09 6.49
N THR A 104 4.86 12.72 5.49
CA THR A 104 4.45 14.03 5.00
C THR A 104 3.96 13.91 3.56
N ALA A 105 2.89 14.64 3.23
CA ALA A 105 2.42 14.70 1.85
C ALA A 105 3.46 15.38 0.95
N GLU A 106 3.50 14.99 -0.32
CA GLU A 106 4.32 15.67 -1.32
C GLU A 106 3.75 17.03 -1.70
N ALA A 107 4.63 17.95 -2.07
CA ALA A 107 4.24 19.26 -2.59
C ALA A 107 3.47 19.17 -3.93
N SER A 108 3.84 18.21 -4.78
CA SER A 108 3.24 17.96 -6.10
C SER A 108 2.96 16.47 -6.29
N PRO A 109 1.90 15.94 -5.66
CA PRO A 109 1.62 14.51 -5.67
C PRO A 109 1.22 14.02 -7.07
N THR A 110 1.76 12.86 -7.47
CA THR A 110 1.35 12.11 -8.68
C THR A 110 0.54 10.86 -8.33
N LYS A 111 0.45 10.52 -7.05
CA LYS A 111 -0.26 9.36 -6.47
C LYS A 111 -1.18 9.84 -5.37
N GLY A 112 -2.34 9.21 -5.20
CA GLY A 112 -3.32 9.65 -4.20
C GLY A 112 -3.03 9.30 -2.76
N TRP A 113 -2.23 8.27 -2.52
CA TRP A 113 -1.85 7.83 -1.19
C TRP A 113 -0.35 7.87 -1.02
N ARG A 114 0.10 8.13 0.21
CA ARG A 114 1.48 7.92 0.63
C ARG A 114 1.48 6.92 1.77
N ALA A 115 2.33 5.91 1.67
CA ALA A 115 2.50 4.88 2.69
C ALA A 115 3.98 4.66 3.00
N SER A 116 4.26 4.12 4.19
CA SER A 116 5.59 3.61 4.55
C SER A 116 5.56 2.10 4.70
N CYS A 117 6.46 1.40 4.00
CA CYS A 117 6.63 -0.03 4.18
C CYS A 117 7.44 -0.40 5.45
N LYS A 118 7.88 0.58 6.23
CA LYS A 118 8.56 0.36 7.53
C LYS A 118 7.63 0.51 8.72
N THR A 119 6.64 1.40 8.63
CA THR A 119 5.75 1.72 9.75
C THR A 119 4.29 1.35 9.50
N GLY A 120 3.90 1.04 8.26
CA GLY A 120 2.49 0.78 7.90
C GLY A 120 1.62 2.03 7.88
N LEU A 121 2.19 3.19 8.20
CA LEU A 121 1.46 4.46 8.14
C LEU A 121 1.02 4.71 6.70
N VAL A 122 -0.21 5.20 6.57
CA VAL A 122 -0.79 5.65 5.30
C VAL A 122 -1.54 6.96 5.52
N ILE A 123 -1.31 7.89 4.60
CA ILE A 123 -1.92 9.22 4.56
C ILE A 123 -2.38 9.54 3.14
N ALA A 124 -3.31 10.50 3.02
CA ALA A 124 -3.58 11.13 1.73
C ALA A 124 -2.33 11.90 1.28
N ASN A 125 -1.90 11.71 0.04
CA ASN A 125 -0.76 12.43 -0.52
C ASN A 125 -1.24 13.78 -1.09
N TYR A 126 -1.63 14.70 -0.21
CA TYR A 126 -2.04 16.05 -0.58
C TYR A 126 -1.61 17.04 0.50
N SER A 127 -0.82 18.04 0.13
CA SER A 127 -0.18 18.99 1.06
C SER A 127 -1.00 20.24 1.35
N THR A 128 -2.12 20.47 0.65
CA THR A 128 -2.86 21.75 0.65
C THR A 128 -4.13 21.76 1.52
N TYR A 129 -4.28 20.84 2.48
CA TYR A 129 -5.44 20.83 3.39
C TYR A 129 -5.24 21.68 4.67
N GLU A 130 -4.20 22.51 4.75
CA GLU A 130 -3.93 23.41 5.90
C GLU A 130 -4.21 24.90 5.60
N THR A 131 -5.30 25.21 4.89
CA THR A 131 -5.82 26.58 4.83
C THR A 131 -7.34 26.58 4.78
N TRP A 132 -7.95 26.59 5.97
CA TRP A 132 -9.33 27.02 6.20
C TRP A 132 -9.45 27.51 7.62
#